data_AF-A0A259JXF8-F1
#
_entry.id   AF-A0A259JXF8-F1
#
_cell.length_a   1.000
_cell.length_b   1.000
_cell.length_c   1.000
_cell.angle_alpha   90.00
_cell.angle_beta   90.00
_cell.angle_gamma   90.00
#
_symmetry.space_group_name_H-M   'P 1'
#
loop_
_entity.id
_entity.type
_entity.pdbx_description
1 polymer ?
#
loop_
_entity_poly.entity_id
_entity_poly.type
_entity_poly.pdbx_seq_one_letter_code
_entity_poly.pdbx_strand_id
1 'polypeptide(L)'
;MSIVDPVMSEQGWTFTDGAPDSVNGAAYLHQVYTRARPDYSGRVTVPVLWDRQQQTIVNNESSEILRLFNSAFDQLTGNHDDYCPADLQGEIERLNRLYSALSAINQLIVHAQSREELLEGAAHDRVVPPDDLSLEGLEAGEGDPAQLARVHPADRSGAEA
;
A
#
# COMPACT_ATOMS: atom_id res chain seq x y z
N MET A 1 3.42 -1.49 18.03
CA MET A 1 2.98 -2.19 16.81
C MET A 1 1.67 -2.86 17.15
N SER A 2 0.63 -2.66 16.35
CA SER A 2 -0.67 -3.31 16.53
C SER A 2 -0.89 -4.26 15.33
N ILE A 3 -1.58 -5.38 15.55
CA ILE A 3 -1.83 -6.41 14.53
C ILE A 3 -3.34 -6.60 14.44
N VAL A 4 -3.88 -6.59 13.22
CA VAL A 4 -5.31 -6.86 12.96
C VAL A 4 -5.56 -8.36 12.85
N ASP A 5 -6.79 -8.78 13.09
CA ASP A 5 -7.24 -10.15 12.88
C ASP A 5 -7.05 -10.55 11.40
N PRO A 6 -6.48 -11.74 11.11
CA PRO A 6 -6.39 -12.25 9.74
C PRO A 6 -7.75 -12.50 9.09
N VAL A 7 -8.82 -12.68 9.87
CA VAL A 7 -10.20 -12.84 9.39
C VAL A 7 -10.85 -11.46 9.33
N MET A 8 -11.17 -11.01 8.11
CA MET A 8 -11.95 -9.78 7.93
C MET A 8 -13.39 -9.96 8.39
N SER A 9 -13.89 -9.03 9.20
CA SER A 9 -15.31 -8.95 9.57
C SER A 9 -16.10 -8.16 8.51
N GLU A 10 -17.42 -8.04 8.69
CA GLU A 10 -18.26 -7.16 7.86
C GLU A 10 -17.83 -5.69 7.92
N GLN A 11 -17.14 -5.28 9.00
CA GLN A 11 -16.57 -3.92 9.15
C GLN A 11 -15.09 -3.86 8.73
N GLY A 12 -14.58 -4.92 8.09
CA GLY A 12 -13.21 -5.03 7.60
C GLY A 12 -12.21 -5.47 8.67
N TRP A 13 -11.01 -4.90 8.62
CA TRP A 13 -9.91 -5.22 9.52
C TRP A 13 -10.26 -4.87 10.98
N THR A 14 -10.16 -5.86 11.86
CA THR A 14 -10.62 -5.78 13.26
C THR A 14 -9.45 -6.01 14.21
N PHE A 15 -9.46 -5.36 15.38
CA PHE A 15 -8.54 -5.66 16.49
C PHE A 15 -9.25 -6.53 17.52
N THR A 16 -8.56 -7.54 18.04
CA THR A 16 -9.13 -8.49 19.02
C THR A 16 -8.59 -8.23 20.41
N ASP A 17 -9.23 -8.79 21.43
CA ASP A 17 -8.73 -8.71 22.81
C ASP A 17 -7.33 -9.33 22.98
N GLY A 18 -6.97 -10.31 22.13
CA GLY A 18 -5.63 -10.90 22.11
C GLY A 18 -4.57 -10.04 21.41
N ALA A 19 -5.00 -9.13 20.53
CA ALA A 19 -4.15 -8.20 19.80
C ALA A 19 -4.83 -6.82 19.68
N PRO A 20 -5.06 -6.11 20.79
CA PRO A 20 -5.80 -4.86 20.78
C PRO A 20 -4.95 -3.74 20.17
N ASP A 21 -5.60 -2.70 19.61
CA ASP A 21 -4.87 -1.49 19.23
C ASP A 21 -4.40 -0.72 20.47
N SER A 22 -3.17 -1.00 20.88
CA SER A 22 -2.50 -0.34 22.02
C SER A 22 -2.28 1.17 21.86
N VAL A 23 -2.44 1.72 20.64
CA VAL A 23 -2.15 3.14 20.36
C VAL A 23 -3.40 3.99 20.39
N ASN A 24 -4.45 3.62 19.66
CA ASN A 24 -5.68 4.43 19.55
C ASN A 24 -6.86 3.82 20.31
N GLY A 25 -6.76 2.58 20.78
CA GLY A 25 -7.89 1.86 21.38
C GLY A 25 -9.02 1.58 20.39
N ALA A 26 -8.70 1.51 19.09
CA ALA A 26 -9.67 1.22 18.05
C ALA A 26 -10.09 -0.25 18.07
N ALA A 27 -11.37 -0.51 17.80
CA ALA A 27 -11.88 -1.87 17.56
C ALA A 27 -11.73 -2.28 16.09
N TYR A 28 -11.76 -1.31 15.17
CA TYR A 28 -11.64 -1.55 13.73
C TYR A 28 -10.65 -0.58 13.09
N LEU A 29 -9.91 -1.02 12.07
CA LEU A 29 -8.89 -0.20 11.42
C LEU A 29 -9.48 1.06 10.77
N HIS A 30 -10.72 1.02 10.28
CA HIS A 30 -11.36 2.19 9.68
C HIS A 30 -11.50 3.35 10.69
N GLN A 31 -11.62 3.04 11.99
CA GLN A 31 -11.68 4.06 13.05
C GLN A 31 -10.35 4.82 13.17
N VAL A 32 -9.22 4.18 12.89
CA VAL A 32 -7.90 4.84 12.82
C VAL A 32 -7.85 5.82 11.65
N TYR A 33 -8.40 5.44 10.49
CA TYR A 33 -8.54 6.33 9.34
C TYR A 33 -9.46 7.52 9.63
N THR A 34 -10.64 7.26 10.23
CA THR A 34 -11.57 8.32 10.67
C THR A 34 -10.92 9.26 11.70
N ARG A 35 -10.07 8.74 12.59
CA ARG A 35 -9.33 9.55 13.56
C ARG A 35 -8.34 10.50 12.89
N ALA A 36 -7.60 10.02 11.88
CA ALA A 36 -6.72 10.88 11.10
C ALA A 36 -7.49 11.91 10.26
N ARG A 37 -8.64 11.50 9.70
CA ARG A 37 -9.48 12.33 8.83
C ARG A 37 -10.96 11.90 8.93
N PRO A 38 -11.82 12.69 9.61
CA PRO A 38 -13.21 12.32 9.89
C PRO A 38 -14.08 12.02 8.67
N ASP A 39 -13.79 12.64 7.53
CA ASP A 39 -14.52 12.54 6.27
C ASP A 39 -13.90 11.54 5.27
N TYR A 40 -12.98 10.67 5.74
CA TYR A 40 -12.36 9.67 4.88
C TYR A 40 -13.37 8.65 4.33
N SER A 41 -13.39 8.49 3.01
CA SER A 41 -14.29 7.59 2.27
C SER A 41 -13.56 6.57 1.37
N GLY A 42 -12.23 6.47 1.49
CA GLY A 42 -11.41 5.56 0.69
C GLY A 42 -11.33 4.14 1.26
N ARG A 43 -10.53 3.29 0.60
CA ARG A 43 -10.28 1.91 1.07
C ARG A 43 -9.43 1.92 2.34
N VAL A 44 -9.82 1.11 3.32
CA VAL A 44 -9.07 0.89 4.55
C VAL A 44 -8.15 -0.31 4.37
N THR A 45 -6.85 -0.05 4.26
CA THR A 45 -5.85 -1.07 3.93
C THR A 45 -4.77 -1.19 5.01
N VAL A 46 -4.09 -2.34 5.01
CA VAL A 46 -2.81 -2.51 5.71
C VAL A 46 -1.68 -2.51 4.67
N PRO A 47 -0.46 -2.10 5.02
CA PRO A 47 -0.03 -1.58 6.32
C PRO A 47 -0.43 -0.10 6.56
N VAL A 48 -0.32 0.37 7.81
CA VAL A 48 -0.50 1.78 8.20
C VAL A 48 0.68 2.24 9.04
N LEU A 49 1.38 3.28 8.58
CA LEU A 49 2.38 4.00 9.37
C LEU A 49 1.70 5.17 10.08
N TRP A 50 1.71 5.15 11.41
CA TRP A 50 0.99 6.11 12.25
C TRP A 50 1.95 7.01 13.02
N ASP A 51 1.71 8.33 12.99
CA ASP A 51 2.38 9.30 13.84
C ASP A 51 1.63 9.42 15.18
N ARG A 52 2.28 8.95 16.26
CA ARG A 52 1.73 9.02 17.62
C ARG A 52 1.70 10.44 18.19
N GLN A 53 2.55 11.34 17.73
CA GLN A 53 2.60 12.72 18.20
C GLN A 53 1.50 13.56 17.56
N GLN A 54 1.40 13.49 16.23
CA GLN A 54 0.39 14.25 15.47
C GLN A 54 -0.97 13.55 15.38
N GLN A 55 -1.04 12.30 15.81
CA GLN A 55 -2.26 11.49 15.79
C GLN A 55 -2.87 11.38 14.38
N THR A 56 -2.01 11.07 13.40
CA THR A 56 -2.41 10.96 11.99
C THR A 56 -1.69 9.81 11.28
N ILE A 57 -2.20 9.42 10.12
CA ILE A 57 -1.55 8.46 9.22
C ILE A 57 -0.47 9.20 8.43
N VAL A 58 0.77 8.72 8.50
CA VAL A 58 1.90 9.22 7.72
C VAL A 58 1.86 8.62 6.31
N ASN A 59 1.69 7.31 6.21
CA ASN A 59 1.67 6.58 4.94
C ASN A 59 0.91 5.25 5.10
N ASN A 60 0.21 4.80 4.07
CA ASN A 60 -0.46 3.49 3.99
C ASN A 60 -0.12 2.71 2.71
N GLU A 61 0.90 3.14 1.98
CA GLU A 61 1.45 2.50 0.80
C GLU A 61 2.72 1.72 1.21
N SER A 62 2.62 0.39 1.15
CA SER A 62 3.66 -0.51 1.63
C SER A 62 5.03 -0.28 0.98
N SER A 63 5.05 -0.02 -0.33
CA SER A 63 6.28 0.16 -1.09
C SER A 63 7.02 1.45 -0.71
N GLU A 64 6.29 2.53 -0.46
CA GLU A 64 6.84 3.79 0.03
C GLU A 64 7.32 3.67 1.49
N ILE A 65 6.60 2.95 2.34
CA ILE A 65 7.01 2.70 3.73
C ILE A 65 8.34 1.94 3.77
N LEU A 66 8.52 0.93 2.92
CA LEU A 66 9.79 0.18 2.84
C LEU A 66 10.94 1.10 2.39
N ARG A 67 10.72 1.97 1.40
CA ARG A 67 11.73 2.95 0.95
C ARG A 67 12.07 3.97 2.04
N LEU A 68 11.08 4.40 2.82
CA LEU A 68 11.32 5.27 3.98
C LEU A 68 12.20 4.56 5.01
N PHE A 69 11.88 3.31 5.35
CA PHE A 69 12.62 2.54 6.35
C PHE A 69 14.03 2.14 5.90
N ASN A 70 14.26 2.08 4.58
CA ASN A 70 15.56 1.75 3.99
C ASN A 70 16.69 2.71 4.41
N SER A 71 16.38 3.97 4.76
CA SER A 71 17.43 4.94 5.12
C SER A 71 17.06 5.94 6.22
N ALA A 72 15.77 6.13 6.56
CA ALA A 72 15.35 7.18 7.49
C ALA A 72 15.88 6.99 8.93
N PHE A 73 16.36 5.79 9.28
CA PHE A 73 16.80 5.44 10.63
C PHE A 73 18.29 5.04 10.71
N ASP A 74 19.06 5.19 9.64
CA ASP A 74 20.46 4.76 9.57
C ASP A 74 21.32 5.40 10.66
N GLN A 75 21.14 6.71 10.88
CA GLN A 75 21.89 7.45 11.90
C GLN A 75 21.54 7.02 13.34
N LEU A 76 20.36 6.44 13.54
CA LEU A 76 19.88 6.00 14.86
C LEU A 76 20.28 4.55 15.15
N THR A 77 20.34 3.70 14.13
CA THR A 77 20.62 2.27 14.28
C THR A 77 22.09 1.90 14.00
N GLY A 78 22.79 2.71 13.21
CA GLY A 78 24.11 2.38 12.66
C GLY A 78 24.08 1.30 11.59
N ASN A 79 22.89 0.85 11.16
CA ASN A 79 22.73 -0.01 10.00
C ASN A 79 22.72 0.86 8.74
N HIS A 80 23.49 0.45 7.74
CA HIS A 80 23.63 1.14 6.45
C HIS A 80 23.41 0.18 5.28
N ASP A 81 22.76 -0.96 5.52
CA ASP A 81 22.32 -1.87 4.47
C ASP A 81 21.28 -1.14 3.59
N ASP A 82 21.63 -0.96 2.31
CA ASP A 82 20.75 -0.33 1.32
C ASP A 82 20.11 -1.39 0.42
N TYR A 83 18.80 -1.58 0.59
CA TYR A 83 17.99 -2.50 -0.21
C TYR A 83 17.44 -1.87 -1.49
N CYS A 84 17.71 -0.58 -1.75
CA CYS A 84 17.35 0.11 -2.97
C CYS A 84 18.49 1.02 -3.48
N PRO A 85 19.68 0.46 -3.75
CA PRO A 85 20.83 1.25 -4.17
C PRO A 85 20.62 1.80 -5.58
N ALA A 86 21.17 2.99 -5.83
CA ALA A 86 20.88 3.77 -7.04
C ALA A 86 21.31 3.07 -8.34
N ASP A 87 22.36 2.25 -8.29
CA ASP A 87 22.87 1.48 -9.43
C ASP A 87 21.95 0.31 -9.82
N LEU A 88 21.11 -0.18 -8.90
CA LEU A 88 20.14 -1.24 -9.16
C LEU A 88 18.71 -0.72 -9.33
N GLN A 89 18.49 0.60 -9.21
CA GLN A 89 17.14 1.17 -9.21
C GLN A 89 16.33 0.78 -10.45
N GLY A 90 16.94 0.82 -11.64
CA GLY A 90 16.27 0.43 -12.88
C GLY A 90 15.82 -1.05 -12.90
N GLU A 91 16.65 -1.95 -12.39
CA GLU A 91 16.32 -3.38 -12.31
C GLU A 91 15.24 -3.65 -11.25
N ILE A 92 15.32 -2.98 -10.10
CA ILE A 92 14.30 -3.04 -9.04
C ILE A 92 12.95 -2.56 -9.57
N GLU A 93 12.93 -1.43 -10.29
CA GLU A 93 11.71 -0.92 -10.91
C GLU A 93 11.14 -1.89 -11.96
N ARG A 94 12.00 -2.50 -12.78
CA ARG A 94 11.60 -3.53 -13.74
C ARG A 94 10.95 -4.73 -13.05
N LEU A 95 11.57 -5.26 -11.99
CA LEU A 95 11.03 -6.39 -11.23
C LEU A 95 9.71 -6.03 -10.51
N ASN A 96 9.61 -4.81 -9.97
CA ASN A 96 8.38 -4.32 -9.34
C ASN A 96 7.22 -4.23 -10.33
N ARG A 97 7.47 -3.83 -11.58
CA ARG A 97 6.44 -3.83 -12.64
C ARG A 97 5.98 -5.25 -12.97
N LEU A 98 6.90 -6.22 -13.07
CA LEU A 98 6.53 -7.63 -13.26
C LEU A 98 5.70 -8.17 -12.10
N TYR A 99 6.09 -7.86 -10.86
CA TYR A 99 5.32 -8.23 -9.68
C TYR A 99 3.91 -7.62 -9.70
N SER A 100 3.78 -6.36 -10.12
CA SER A 100 2.49 -5.69 -10.23
C SER A 100 1.56 -6.39 -11.22
N ALA A 101 2.08 -6.81 -12.37
CA ALA A 101 1.32 -7.59 -13.35
C ALA A 101 0.87 -8.95 -12.79
N LEU A 102 1.73 -9.65 -12.05
CA LEU A 102 1.37 -10.92 -11.41
C LEU A 102 0.36 -10.73 -10.27
N SER A 103 0.43 -9.61 -9.55
CA SER A 103 -0.52 -9.30 -8.49
C SER A 103 -1.95 -9.16 -9.02
N ALA A 104 -2.15 -8.68 -10.25
CA ALA A 104 -3.47 -8.63 -10.87
C ALA A 104 -4.10 -10.04 -11.00
N ILE A 105 -3.29 -11.02 -11.42
CA ILE A 105 -3.70 -12.43 -11.48
C ILE A 105 -4.01 -12.96 -10.08
N ASN A 106 -3.21 -12.63 -9.07
CA ASN A 106 -3.49 -13.03 -7.68
C ASN A 106 -4.83 -12.46 -7.19
N GLN A 107 -5.14 -11.20 -7.50
CA GLN A 107 -6.44 -10.61 -7.17
C GLN A 107 -7.58 -11.37 -7.86
N LEU A 108 -7.40 -11.75 -9.12
CA LEU A 108 -8.38 -12.52 -9.88
C LEU A 108 -8.65 -13.89 -9.25
N ILE A 109 -7.60 -14.58 -8.81
CA ILE A 109 -7.70 -15.86 -8.10
C ILE A 109 -8.47 -15.73 -6.77
N VAL A 110 -8.23 -14.64 -6.02
CA VAL A 110 -8.87 -14.43 -4.72
C VAL A 110 -10.38 -14.16 -4.85
N HIS A 111 -10.79 -13.48 -5.93
CA HIS A 111 -12.17 -13.01 -6.08
C HIS A 111 -13.04 -13.90 -6.95
N ALA A 112 -12.46 -14.66 -7.88
CA ALA A 112 -13.22 -15.52 -8.78
C ALA A 112 -14.03 -16.56 -7.99
N GLN A 113 -15.34 -16.58 -8.21
CA GLN A 113 -16.26 -17.52 -7.58
C GLN A 113 -16.47 -18.78 -8.42
N SER A 114 -15.96 -18.78 -9.65
CA SER A 114 -16.08 -19.90 -10.58
C SER A 114 -14.84 -20.01 -11.49
N ARG A 115 -14.67 -21.19 -12.07
CA ARG A 115 -13.60 -21.45 -13.04
C ARG A 115 -13.79 -20.62 -14.31
N GLU A 116 -15.03 -20.44 -14.75
CA GLU A 116 -15.37 -19.65 -15.94
C GLU A 116 -15.00 -18.18 -15.75
N GLU A 117 -15.31 -17.58 -14.61
CA GLU A 117 -14.93 -16.20 -14.26
C GLU A 117 -13.40 -16.03 -14.17
N LEU A 118 -12.70 -17.02 -13.60
CA LEU A 118 -11.24 -17.03 -13.57
C LEU A 118 -10.64 -17.04 -15.00
N LEU A 119 -11.19 -17.87 -15.88
CA LEU A 119 -10.70 -18.03 -17.26
C LEU A 119 -11.04 -16.81 -18.13
N GLU A 120 -12.23 -16.25 -17.98
CA GLU A 120 -12.66 -15.05 -18.70
C GLU A 120 -11.87 -13.82 -18.22
N GLY A 121 -11.72 -13.66 -16.91
CA GLY A 121 -10.93 -12.58 -16.31
C GLY A 121 -9.44 -12.65 -16.70
N ALA A 122 -8.82 -13.84 -16.66
CA ALA A 122 -7.44 -14.01 -17.12
C ALA A 122 -7.25 -13.78 -18.62
N ALA A 123 -8.31 -13.91 -19.42
CA ALA A 123 -8.30 -13.62 -20.85
C ALA A 123 -8.59 -12.14 -21.18
N HIS A 124 -9.22 -11.40 -20.27
CA HIS A 124 -9.67 -10.01 -20.49
C HIS A 124 -8.78 -8.97 -19.82
N ASP A 125 -8.23 -9.28 -18.65
CA ASP A 125 -7.22 -8.44 -18.04
C ASP A 125 -6.03 -8.47 -19.00
N ARG A 126 -5.62 -7.30 -19.49
CA ARG A 126 -4.44 -7.16 -20.35
C ARG A 126 -3.24 -7.60 -19.52
N VAL A 127 -2.98 -8.91 -19.52
CA VAL A 127 -1.65 -9.45 -19.28
C VAL A 127 -0.78 -8.67 -20.23
N VAL A 128 0.04 -7.76 -19.68
CA VAL A 128 1.00 -7.00 -20.46
C VAL A 128 1.70 -8.04 -21.35
N PRO A 129 1.54 -7.96 -22.68
CA PRO A 129 1.99 -9.04 -23.53
C PRO A 129 3.49 -9.24 -23.29
N PRO A 130 4.00 -10.47 -23.34
CA PRO A 130 5.41 -10.74 -23.02
C PRO A 130 6.39 -9.89 -23.83
N ASP A 131 5.98 -9.44 -25.01
CA ASP A 131 6.75 -8.56 -25.89
C ASP A 131 6.79 -7.09 -25.41
N ASP A 132 5.78 -6.63 -24.66
CA ASP A 132 5.75 -5.33 -23.96
C ASP A 132 6.44 -5.39 -22.58
N LEU A 133 6.91 -6.57 -22.16
CA LEU A 133 7.81 -6.74 -21.00
C LEU A 133 9.29 -6.53 -21.38
N SER A 134 9.56 -6.22 -22.65
CA SER A 134 10.88 -5.77 -23.12
C SER A 134 11.17 -4.35 -22.63
N LEU A 135 12.47 -4.01 -22.49
CA LEU A 135 12.91 -2.71 -21.96
C LEU A 135 12.33 -1.51 -22.75
N GLU A 136 12.00 -1.69 -24.03
CA GLU A 136 11.46 -0.65 -24.91
C GLU A 136 9.92 -0.49 -24.82
N GLY A 137 9.17 -1.55 -24.47
CA GLY A 137 7.71 -1.51 -24.32
C GLY A 137 7.24 -0.88 -23.01
N LEU A 138 8.06 -0.97 -21.95
CA LEU A 138 7.77 -0.40 -20.63
C LEU A 138 8.01 1.12 -20.55
N GLU A 139 8.74 1.71 -21.50
CA GLU A 139 8.94 3.17 -21.57
C GLU A 139 7.74 3.91 -22.20
N ALA A 140 6.87 3.21 -22.92
CA ALA A 140 5.76 3.80 -23.68
C ALA A 140 4.43 3.92 -22.89
N GLY A 141 4.35 3.34 -21.69
CA GLY A 141 3.14 3.30 -20.86
C GLY A 141 3.13 4.36 -19.77
N GLU A 142 3.11 5.65 -20.13
CA GLU A 142 2.89 6.74 -19.17
C GLU A 142 1.46 6.69 -18.61
N GLY A 143 1.32 6.10 -17.43
CA GLY A 143 0.13 6.19 -16.59
C GLY A 143 0.52 5.96 -15.15
N ASP A 144 0.72 7.06 -14.41
CA ASP A 144 1.19 7.07 -13.02
C ASP A 144 0.19 6.35 -12.07
N PRO A 145 0.52 5.15 -11.55
CA PRO A 145 -0.33 4.44 -10.60
C PRO A 145 -0.39 5.15 -9.23
N ALA A 146 0.49 6.11 -8.96
CA ALA A 146 0.60 6.81 -7.68
C ALA A 146 -0.52 7.82 -7.41
N GLN A 147 -1.42 8.07 -8.37
CA GLN A 147 -2.52 9.03 -8.19
C GLN A 147 -3.71 8.51 -7.36
N LEU A 148 -3.80 7.22 -7.04
CA LEU A 148 -4.95 6.65 -6.33
C LEU A 148 -4.76 6.43 -4.81
N ALA A 149 -3.56 6.65 -4.26
CA ALA A 149 -3.23 6.25 -2.88
C ALA A 149 -2.80 7.40 -1.95
N ARG A 150 -2.69 8.65 -2.41
CA ARG A 150 -2.18 9.74 -1.58
C ARG A 150 -3.25 10.35 -0.69
N VAL A 151 -3.13 10.14 0.61
CA VAL A 151 -3.65 11.08 1.59
C VAL A 151 -2.65 12.23 1.66
N HIS A 152 -2.86 13.28 0.86
CA HIS A 152 -1.96 14.44 0.86
C HIS A 152 -1.96 15.11 2.25
N PRO A 153 -0.80 15.26 2.90
CA PRO A 153 -0.70 16.01 4.14
C PRO A 153 -0.50 17.50 3.81
N ALA A 154 -1.55 18.19 3.33
CA ALA A 154 -1.58 19.65 3.28
C ALA A 154 -2.99 20.17 2.95
N ASP A 155 -3.78 20.46 3.98
CA ASP A 155 -4.72 21.59 3.99
C ASP A 155 -4.87 22.06 5.45
N ARG A 156 -3.77 22.58 5.99
CA ARG A 156 -3.79 23.52 7.10
C ARG A 156 -2.98 24.74 6.71
N SER A 157 -3.54 25.56 5.82
CA SER A 157 -3.23 26.99 5.79
C SER A 157 -4.52 27.75 5.54
N GLY A 158 -4.93 28.56 6.52
CA GLY A 158 -6.04 29.51 6.36
C GLY A 158 -7.13 29.40 7.43
N ALA A 159 -6.79 29.67 8.70
CA ALA A 159 -7.71 30.26 9.66
C ALA A 159 -6.93 30.80 10.88
N GLU A 160 -6.07 31.79 10.64
CA GLU A 160 -5.86 32.86 11.61
C GLU A 160 -6.76 34.02 11.17
N ALA A 161 -7.87 34.21 11.88
CA ALA A 161 -8.58 35.46 12.16
C ALA A 161 -9.80 35.16 13.04
#